data_AF-A0A1X7S950-F1
#
_entry.id   AF-A0A1X7S950-F1
#
_cell.length_a   1.000
_cell.length_b   1.000
_cell.length_c   1.000
_cell.angle_alpha   90.00
_cell.angle_beta   90.00
_cell.angle_gamma   90.00
#
_symmetry.space_group_name_H-M   'P 1'
#
loop_
_entity.id
_entity.type
_entity.pdbx_description
1 polymer ?
#
loop_
_entity_poly.entity_id
_entity_poly.type
_entity_poly.pdbx_seq_one_letter_code
_entity_poly.pdbx_strand_id
1 'polypeptide(L)'
;MNSRFIGLNEATAKIARWLRECSQHDFCNQWRRIADTGDRLPTRLLEIKVTGNSYRVRLVHTAGWANRNIGYATLSHCWGGYLPTRLTKGNMASFAVDIDWDTLPKTFQDAVYTTARLEIKYIWIDALCIIQDSREDWSIEAAEMTNVYANSSVGLSADASEDGHGGLLR
;
A
#
# COMPACT_ATOMS: atom_id res chain seq x y z
N MET A 1 -26.42 11.03 0.41
CA MET A 1 -25.20 10.48 -0.23
C MET A 1 -24.06 11.42 0.13
N ASN A 2 -23.04 10.90 0.82
CA ASN A 2 -22.03 11.70 1.53
C ASN A 2 -21.10 12.46 0.56
N SER A 3 -20.94 13.78 0.75
CA SER A 3 -20.02 14.63 -0.05
C SER A 3 -18.57 14.10 -0.09
N ARG A 4 -18.17 13.36 0.96
CA ARG A 4 -16.88 12.67 1.11
C ARG A 4 -16.57 11.69 -0.02
N PHE A 5 -17.58 10.98 -0.54
CA PHE A 5 -17.38 10.02 -1.64
C PHE A 5 -17.26 10.71 -3.02
N ILE A 6 -17.81 11.93 -3.16
CA ILE A 6 -17.77 12.70 -4.40
C ILE A 6 -16.35 13.25 -4.62
N GLY A 7 -15.75 13.89 -3.61
CA GLY A 7 -14.38 14.39 -3.69
C GLY A 7 -13.34 13.28 -3.93
N LEU A 8 -13.56 12.09 -3.36
CA LEU A 8 -12.71 10.92 -3.57
C LEU A 8 -12.78 10.38 -5.00
N ASN A 9 -13.97 10.37 -5.61
CA ASN A 9 -14.12 9.96 -7.01
C ASN A 9 -13.39 10.92 -7.96
N GLU A 10 -13.48 12.23 -7.72
CA GLU A 10 -12.80 13.23 -8.54
C GLU A 10 -11.27 13.19 -8.35
N ALA A 11 -10.79 13.05 -7.11
CA ALA A 11 -9.36 12.94 -6.81
C ALA A 11 -8.76 11.65 -7.41
N THR A 12 -9.42 10.50 -7.23
CA THR A 12 -8.96 9.22 -7.83
C THR A 12 -8.99 9.27 -9.35
N ALA A 13 -10.02 9.87 -9.96
CA ALA A 13 -10.08 10.05 -11.41
C ALA A 13 -8.92 10.93 -11.92
N LYS A 14 -8.59 12.00 -11.18
CA LYS A 14 -7.47 12.89 -11.50
C LYS A 14 -6.12 12.19 -11.36
N ILE A 15 -5.90 11.42 -10.29
CA ILE A 15 -4.69 10.62 -10.09
C ILE A 15 -4.55 9.57 -11.20
N ALA A 16 -5.62 8.82 -11.49
CA ALA A 16 -5.62 7.82 -12.55
C ALA A 16 -5.28 8.43 -13.92
N ARG A 17 -5.80 9.63 -14.21
CA ARG A 17 -5.44 10.38 -15.42
C ARG A 17 -3.95 10.75 -15.43
N TRP A 18 -3.43 11.32 -14.34
CA TRP A 18 -2.01 11.67 -14.24
C TRP A 18 -1.08 10.46 -14.37
N LEU A 19 -1.43 9.32 -13.77
CA LEU A 19 -0.68 8.07 -13.93
C LEU A 19 -0.65 7.63 -15.41
N ARG A 20 -1.78 7.73 -16.12
CA ARG A 20 -1.84 7.45 -17.56
C ARG A 20 -0.98 8.41 -18.36
N GLU A 21 -1.05 9.71 -18.09
CA GLU A 21 -0.23 10.73 -18.77
C GLU A 21 1.28 10.48 -18.53
N CYS A 22 1.68 10.23 -17.28
CA CYS A 22 3.05 9.89 -16.93
C CYS A 22 3.58 8.65 -17.67
N SER A 23 2.72 7.65 -17.92
CA SER A 23 3.10 6.46 -18.69
C SER A 23 3.45 6.73 -20.16
N GLN A 24 3.09 7.91 -20.68
CA GLN A 24 3.39 8.35 -22.04
C GLN A 24 4.63 9.24 -22.13
N HIS A 25 5.21 9.64 -20.99
CA HIS A 25 6.40 10.49 -20.99
C HIS A 25 7.67 9.66 -21.19
N ASP A 26 8.45 9.99 -22.23
CA ASP A 26 9.71 9.30 -22.53
C ASP A 26 10.72 9.37 -21.38
N PHE A 27 10.86 10.53 -20.74
CA PHE A 27 11.76 10.69 -19.59
C PHE A 27 11.35 9.83 -18.40
N CYS A 28 10.04 9.80 -18.06
CA CYS A 28 9.52 8.96 -16.98
C CYS A 28 9.69 7.47 -17.31
N ASN A 29 9.46 7.07 -18.56
CA ASN A 29 9.64 5.70 -19.00
C ASN A 29 11.11 5.28 -19.05
N GLN A 30 12.02 6.17 -19.45
CA GLN A 30 13.46 5.96 -19.40
C GLN A 30 13.94 5.82 -17.96
N TRP A 31 13.54 6.73 -17.06
CA TRP A 31 13.87 6.62 -15.65
C TRP A 31 13.32 5.33 -15.05
N ARG A 32 12.07 4.94 -15.34
CA ARG A 32 11.49 3.67 -14.87
C ARG A 32 12.28 2.46 -15.36
N ARG A 33 12.84 2.49 -16.58
CA ARG A 33 13.68 1.42 -17.13
C ARG A 33 15.11 1.41 -16.55
N ILE A 34 15.64 2.57 -16.18
CA ILE A 34 16.98 2.72 -15.57
C ILE A 34 16.94 2.40 -14.07
N ALA A 35 15.88 2.82 -13.39
CA ALA A 35 15.59 2.55 -11.99
C ALA A 35 15.09 1.12 -11.75
N ASP A 36 14.82 0.36 -12.81
CA ASP A 36 14.60 -1.10 -12.81
C ASP A 36 15.92 -1.80 -12.40
N THR A 37 16.29 -1.59 -11.15
CA THR A 37 17.54 -1.99 -10.51
C THR A 37 17.49 -3.43 -10.01
N GLY A 38 16.44 -4.17 -10.40
CA GLY A 38 16.28 -5.58 -10.13
C GLY A 38 14.84 -5.91 -9.78
N ASP A 39 14.45 -7.12 -10.16
CA ASP A 39 13.17 -7.78 -9.94
C ASP A 39 12.79 -7.97 -8.46
N ARG A 40 12.94 -6.96 -7.60
CA ARG A 40 12.78 -7.09 -6.16
C ARG A 40 11.52 -6.40 -5.70
N LEU A 41 10.46 -7.19 -5.65
CA LEU A 41 9.31 -6.89 -4.81
C LEU A 41 9.74 -6.90 -3.34
N PRO A 42 9.01 -6.16 -2.48
CA PRO A 42 9.18 -6.29 -1.04
C PRO A 42 8.99 -7.76 -0.60
N THR A 43 9.49 -8.13 0.58
CA THR A 43 9.31 -9.50 1.11
C THR A 43 7.83 -9.87 1.21
N ARG A 44 6.99 -8.89 1.57
CA ARG A 44 5.55 -9.05 1.76
C ARG A 44 4.79 -7.86 1.19
N LEU A 45 3.60 -8.14 0.65
CA LEU A 45 2.62 -7.15 0.22
C LEU A 45 1.24 -7.51 0.75
N LEU A 46 0.34 -6.55 0.77
CA LEU A 46 -1.09 -6.81 0.96
C LEU A 46 -1.76 -6.93 -0.41
N GLU A 47 -2.37 -8.08 -0.69
CA GLU A 47 -3.21 -8.26 -1.88
C GLU A 47 -4.63 -7.80 -1.56
N ILE A 48 -5.19 -6.98 -2.46
CA ILE A 48 -6.55 -6.45 -2.39
C ILE A 48 -7.40 -7.19 -3.42
N LYS A 49 -8.49 -7.80 -2.95
CA LYS A 49 -9.51 -8.42 -3.80
C LYS A 49 -10.83 -7.66 -3.66
N VAL A 50 -11.32 -7.17 -4.79
CA VAL A 50 -12.62 -6.49 -4.87
C VAL A 50 -13.69 -7.51 -5.19
N THR A 51 -14.72 -7.63 -4.35
CA THR A 51 -15.89 -8.49 -4.57
C THR A 51 -17.15 -7.65 -4.42
N GLY A 52 -17.74 -7.22 -5.54
CA GLY A 52 -18.85 -6.26 -5.54
C GLY A 52 -18.43 -4.93 -4.91
N ASN A 53 -19.07 -4.58 -3.79
CA ASN A 53 -18.78 -3.36 -3.02
C ASN A 53 -17.86 -3.59 -1.81
N SER A 54 -17.34 -4.81 -1.63
CA SER A 54 -16.48 -5.16 -0.50
C SER A 54 -15.03 -5.39 -0.93
N TYR A 55 -14.12 -5.08 -0.01
CA TYR A 55 -12.68 -5.27 -0.17
C TYR A 55 -12.21 -6.35 0.79
N ARG A 56 -11.48 -7.34 0.28
CA ARG A 56 -10.73 -8.30 1.10
C ARG A 56 -9.25 -8.02 0.98
N VAL A 57 -8.54 -8.11 2.09
CA VAL A 57 -7.13 -7.75 2.19
C VAL A 57 -6.41 -8.90 2.85
N ARG A 58 -5.34 -9.40 2.24
CA ARG A 58 -4.52 -10.45 2.84
C ARG A 58 -3.05 -10.22 2.62
N LEU A 59 -2.24 -10.66 3.56
CA LEU A 59 -0.79 -10.66 3.46
C LEU A 59 -0.32 -11.76 2.50
N VAL A 60 0.53 -11.41 1.56
CA VAL A 60 1.18 -12.34 0.64
C VAL A 60 2.69 -12.21 0.75
N HIS A 61 3.39 -13.35 0.73
CA HIS A 61 4.84 -13.39 0.64
C HIS A 61 5.26 -13.32 -0.82
N THR A 62 5.94 -12.23 -1.18
CA THR A 62 6.34 -11.88 -2.55
C THR A 62 7.84 -12.07 -2.79
N ALA A 63 8.58 -12.47 -1.76
CA ALA A 63 9.99 -12.85 -1.90
C ALA A 63 10.17 -13.93 -2.99
N GLY A 64 11.00 -13.63 -3.99
CA GLY A 64 11.30 -14.54 -5.10
C GLY A 64 10.28 -14.55 -6.24
N TRP A 65 9.23 -13.72 -6.19
CA TRP A 65 8.33 -13.54 -7.34
C TRP A 65 9.03 -12.76 -8.45
N ALA A 66 8.73 -13.11 -9.71
CA ALA A 66 9.20 -12.32 -10.85
C ALA A 66 8.46 -10.98 -10.91
N ASN A 67 9.21 -9.86 -10.89
CA ASN A 67 8.64 -8.51 -10.73
C ASN A 67 7.99 -7.95 -12.02
N ARG A 68 8.18 -8.60 -13.17
CA ARG A 68 8.01 -7.98 -14.50
C ARG A 68 6.65 -7.34 -14.81
N ASN A 69 5.61 -7.53 -14.00
CA ASN A 69 4.31 -6.86 -14.17
C ASN A 69 3.56 -6.61 -12.84
N ILE A 70 4.23 -6.58 -11.69
CA ILE A 70 3.56 -6.42 -10.39
C ILE A 70 3.70 -4.98 -9.91
N GLY A 71 2.68 -4.16 -10.18
CA GLY A 71 2.55 -2.83 -9.60
C GLY A 71 1.94 -2.89 -8.19
N TYR A 72 2.48 -2.09 -7.28
CA TYR A 72 1.95 -1.92 -5.92
C TYR A 72 1.98 -0.46 -5.50
N ALA A 73 1.07 -0.09 -4.59
CA ALA A 73 1.07 1.20 -3.92
C ALA A 73 1.86 1.13 -2.60
N THR A 74 2.32 2.26 -2.09
CA THR A 74 2.87 2.38 -0.73
C THR A 74 2.03 3.36 0.08
N LEU A 75 2.00 3.20 1.41
CA LEU A 75 1.37 4.15 2.33
C LEU A 75 2.38 4.73 3.30
N SER A 76 2.66 6.03 3.17
CA SER A 76 3.33 6.83 4.18
C SER A 76 2.29 7.37 5.17
N HIS A 77 2.48 7.09 6.47
CA HIS A 77 1.57 7.55 7.50
C HIS A 77 2.28 7.71 8.86
N CYS A 78 1.76 8.60 9.71
CA CYS A 78 2.15 8.66 11.11
C CYS A 78 1.46 7.55 11.89
N TRP A 79 2.25 6.73 12.60
CA TRP A 79 1.71 5.64 13.42
C TRP A 79 0.93 6.15 14.65
N GLY A 80 1.23 7.38 15.09
CA GLY A 80 0.66 7.96 16.32
C GLY A 80 1.08 7.19 17.57
N GLY A 81 0.28 7.29 18.63
CA GLY A 81 0.51 6.58 19.90
C GLY A 81 -0.13 5.19 19.99
N TYR A 82 -1.12 4.87 19.13
CA TYR A 82 -1.84 3.61 19.16
C TYR A 82 -2.08 3.07 17.74
N LEU A 83 -1.56 1.88 17.49
CA LEU A 83 -1.67 1.17 16.22
C LEU A 83 -2.36 -0.19 16.48
N PRO A 84 -3.69 -0.28 16.37
CA PRO A 84 -4.44 -1.46 16.79
C PRO A 84 -4.15 -2.69 15.94
N THR A 85 -3.96 -2.50 14.63
CA THR A 85 -3.79 -3.59 13.67
C THR A 85 -2.40 -3.51 13.07
N ARG A 86 -1.60 -4.51 13.40
CA ARG A 86 -0.21 -4.63 12.99
C ARG A 86 0.19 -6.09 12.81
N LEU A 87 1.16 -6.34 11.95
CA LEU A 87 1.69 -7.68 11.73
C LEU A 87 2.60 -8.09 12.89
N THR A 88 2.38 -9.29 13.41
CA THR A 88 3.18 -9.95 14.43
C THR A 88 3.42 -11.41 14.03
N LYS A 89 4.38 -12.09 14.65
CA LYS A 89 4.60 -13.52 14.39
C LYS A 89 3.34 -14.35 14.64
N GLY A 90 2.55 -13.98 15.65
CA GLY A 90 1.36 -14.73 16.07
C GLY A 90 0.14 -14.60 15.14
N ASN A 91 0.05 -13.52 14.36
CA ASN A 91 -1.09 -13.29 13.45
C ASN A 91 -0.74 -13.37 11.96
N MET A 92 0.51 -13.72 11.62
CA MET A 92 0.95 -13.85 10.22
C MET A 92 0.10 -14.85 9.43
N ALA A 93 -0.21 -16.02 10.02
CA ALA A 93 -1.02 -17.04 9.37
C ALA A 93 -2.48 -16.59 9.15
N SER A 94 -3.07 -15.87 10.10
CA SER A 94 -4.44 -15.35 9.93
C SER A 94 -4.47 -14.22 8.90
N PHE A 95 -3.49 -13.31 8.92
CA PHE A 95 -3.38 -12.22 7.95
C PHE A 95 -3.17 -12.74 6.51
N ALA A 96 -2.56 -13.91 6.33
CA ALA A 96 -2.43 -14.55 5.02
C ALA A 96 -3.76 -15.10 4.47
N VAL A 97 -4.75 -15.35 5.34
CA VAL A 97 -6.10 -15.78 4.94
C VAL A 97 -6.94 -14.55 4.60
N ASP A 98 -7.15 -13.68 5.57
CA ASP A 98 -7.91 -12.43 5.45
C ASP A 98 -7.63 -11.55 6.67
N ILE A 99 -7.48 -10.25 6.45
CA ILE A 99 -7.42 -9.25 7.52
C ILE A 99 -8.82 -8.68 7.67
N ASP A 100 -9.36 -8.76 8.89
CA ASP A 100 -10.69 -8.24 9.19
C ASP A 100 -10.77 -6.74 8.90
N TRP A 101 -11.65 -6.36 7.98
CA TRP A 101 -11.82 -4.98 7.51
C TRP A 101 -12.11 -4.02 8.65
N ASP A 102 -12.93 -4.44 9.62
CA ASP A 102 -13.38 -3.58 10.72
C ASP A 102 -12.26 -3.34 11.74
N THR A 103 -11.20 -4.16 11.72
CA THR A 103 -10.00 -3.94 12.53
C THR A 103 -9.04 -2.94 11.90
N LEU A 104 -9.12 -2.70 10.59
CA LEU A 104 -8.21 -1.77 9.92
C LEU A 104 -8.50 -0.34 10.37
N PRO A 105 -7.47 0.43 10.79
CA PRO A 105 -7.58 1.87 10.95
C PRO A 105 -8.16 2.55 9.70
N LYS A 106 -8.86 3.68 9.89
CA LYS A 106 -9.49 4.41 8.78
C LYS A 106 -8.48 4.79 7.69
N THR A 107 -7.26 5.18 8.08
CA THR A 107 -6.20 5.49 7.11
C THR A 107 -5.86 4.30 6.22
N PHE A 108 -5.86 3.08 6.77
CA PHE A 108 -5.56 1.87 5.99
C PHE A 108 -6.74 1.50 5.09
N GLN A 109 -7.97 1.64 5.58
CA GLN A 109 -9.18 1.44 4.77
C GLN A 109 -9.21 2.40 3.57
N ASP A 110 -8.97 3.70 3.80
CA ASP A 110 -8.93 4.71 2.74
C ASP A 110 -7.79 4.43 1.73
N ALA A 111 -6.63 3.97 2.21
CA ALA A 111 -5.50 3.60 1.35
C ALA A 111 -5.80 2.36 0.49
N VAL A 112 -6.42 1.32 1.06
CA VAL A 112 -6.86 0.13 0.33
C VAL A 112 -7.90 0.50 -0.72
N TYR A 113 -8.89 1.30 -0.34
CA TYR A 113 -9.92 1.78 -1.26
C TYR A 113 -9.30 2.56 -2.43
N THR A 114 -8.40 3.50 -2.14
CA THR A 114 -7.74 4.34 -3.14
C THR A 114 -6.90 3.49 -4.08
N THR A 115 -6.13 2.54 -3.54
CA THR A 115 -5.31 1.61 -4.33
C THR A 115 -6.17 0.78 -5.28
N ALA A 116 -7.30 0.24 -4.80
CA ALA A 116 -8.24 -0.51 -5.62
C ALA A 116 -8.87 0.35 -6.73
N ARG A 117 -9.19 1.61 -6.45
CA ARG A 117 -9.71 2.57 -7.45
C ARG A 117 -8.70 2.95 -8.52
N LEU A 118 -7.41 2.85 -8.23
CA LEU A 118 -6.32 3.02 -9.19
C LEU A 118 -6.02 1.75 -10.00
N GLU A 119 -6.84 0.70 -9.84
CA GLU A 119 -6.66 -0.61 -10.49
C GLU A 119 -5.34 -1.32 -10.11
N ILE A 120 -4.77 -0.93 -8.96
CA ILE A 120 -3.58 -1.57 -8.39
C ILE A 120 -4.06 -2.64 -7.40
N LYS A 121 -3.47 -3.84 -7.49
CA LYS A 121 -3.89 -5.01 -6.69
C LYS A 121 -3.15 -5.14 -5.37
N TYR A 122 -2.02 -4.47 -5.22
CA TYR A 122 -1.14 -4.64 -4.08
C TYR A 122 -0.85 -3.31 -3.41
N ILE A 123 -0.76 -3.32 -2.08
CA ILE A 123 -0.28 -2.18 -1.30
C ILE A 123 0.72 -2.66 -0.27
N TRP A 124 1.74 -1.85 -0.02
CA TRP A 124 2.66 -2.02 1.09
C TRP A 124 2.36 -0.99 2.17
N ILE A 125 2.15 -1.48 3.40
CA ILE A 125 1.96 -0.68 4.60
C ILE A 125 2.92 -1.24 5.64
N ASP A 126 3.90 -0.46 6.10
CA ASP A 126 4.94 -0.90 7.04
C ASP A 126 4.39 -1.65 8.26
N ALA A 127 3.35 -1.12 8.90
CA ALA A 127 2.63 -1.70 10.02
C ALA A 127 2.10 -3.12 9.77
N LEU A 128 1.77 -3.45 8.52
CA LEU A 128 1.13 -4.71 8.13
C LEU A 128 2.04 -5.61 7.27
N CYS A 129 3.14 -5.08 6.73
CA CYS A 129 4.11 -5.82 5.92
C CYS A 129 5.42 -6.12 6.65
N ILE A 130 5.68 -5.50 7.81
CA ILE A 130 6.85 -5.74 8.66
C ILE A 130 6.39 -6.39 9.96
N ILE A 131 7.10 -7.41 10.43
CA ILE A 131 6.79 -8.12 11.68
C ILE A 131 7.22 -7.24 12.86
N GLN A 132 6.25 -6.60 13.52
CA GLN A 132 6.49 -5.56 14.52
C GLN A 132 7.07 -6.07 15.85
N ASP A 133 6.92 -7.36 16.13
CA ASP A 133 7.48 -8.04 17.30
C ASP A 133 8.78 -8.81 16.99
N SER A 134 9.43 -8.55 15.84
CA SER A 134 10.75 -9.09 15.50
C SER A 134 11.73 -7.98 15.15
N ARG A 135 12.77 -7.81 15.97
CA ARG A 135 13.83 -6.84 15.70
C ARG A 135 14.64 -7.19 14.45
N GLU A 136 14.81 -8.47 14.20
CA GLU A 136 15.54 -9.01 13.05
C GLU A 136 14.83 -8.68 11.75
N ASP A 137 13.52 -9.00 11.65
CA ASP A 137 12.70 -8.69 10.48
C ASP A 137 12.60 -7.18 10.27
N TRP A 138 12.37 -6.41 11.34
CA TRP A 138 12.34 -4.95 11.25
C TRP A 138 13.64 -4.37 10.67
N SER A 139 14.80 -4.89 11.11
CA SER A 139 16.10 -4.39 10.64
C SER A 139 16.34 -4.69 9.16
N ILE A 140 15.87 -5.85 8.69
CA ILE A 140 15.95 -6.24 7.26
C ILE A 140 15.03 -5.35 6.42
N GLU A 141 13.76 -5.24 6.82
CA GLU A 141 12.76 -4.49 6.04
C GLU A 141 13.02 -2.98 6.08
N ALA A 142 13.52 -2.44 7.20
CA ALA A 142 13.88 -1.03 7.30
C ALA A 142 15.05 -0.65 6.38
N ALA A 143 16.03 -1.55 6.22
CA ALA A 143 17.14 -1.35 5.28
C ALA A 143 16.66 -1.30 3.82
N GLU A 144 15.61 -2.05 3.49
CA GLU A 144 15.02 -2.11 2.14
C GLU A 144 13.94 -1.05 1.90
N MET A 145 13.49 -0.33 2.92
CA MET A 145 12.36 0.59 2.85
C MET A 145 12.50 1.63 1.73
N THR A 146 13.70 2.20 1.54
CA THR A 146 13.98 3.14 0.44
C THR A 146 13.68 2.50 -0.92
N ASN A 147 14.08 1.23 -1.12
CA ASN A 147 13.82 0.50 -2.34
C ASN A 147 12.33 0.18 -2.51
N VAL A 148 11.63 -0.13 -1.42
CA VAL A 148 10.17 -0.35 -1.45
C VAL A 148 9.42 0.90 -1.93
N TYR A 149 9.74 2.07 -1.38
CA TYR A 149 9.09 3.31 -1.82
C TYR A 149 9.49 3.69 -3.25
N ALA A 150 10.77 3.59 -3.59
CA ALA A 150 11.28 3.94 -4.92
C ALA A 150 10.71 3.08 -6.06
N ASN A 151 10.39 1.82 -5.79
CA ASN A 151 9.85 0.88 -6.78
C ASN A 151 8.31 0.79 -6.78
N SER A 152 7.62 1.57 -5.94
CA SER A 152 6.16 1.60 -5.93
C SER A 152 5.59 2.35 -7.14
N SER A 153 4.40 1.93 -7.60
CA SER A 153 3.69 2.58 -8.71
C SER A 153 3.08 3.92 -8.30
N VAL A 154 2.70 4.04 -7.03
CA VAL A 154 2.16 5.25 -6.42
C VAL A 154 2.41 5.23 -4.92
N GLY A 155 2.83 6.36 -4.36
CA GLY A 155 2.85 6.58 -2.92
C GLY A 155 1.62 7.34 -2.47
N LEU A 156 0.89 6.79 -1.50
CA LEU A 156 -0.18 7.47 -0.79
C LEU A 156 0.40 8.06 0.49
N SER A 157 0.10 9.34 0.78
CA SER A 157 0.62 10.02 1.97
C SER A 157 -0.53 10.55 2.82
N ALA A 158 -0.59 10.13 4.08
CA ALA A 158 -1.58 10.56 5.06
C ALA A 158 -1.09 11.74 5.92
N ASP A 159 -0.47 12.74 5.29
CA ASP A 159 0.21 13.88 5.96
C ASP A 159 -0.72 14.74 6.82
N ALA A 160 -2.02 14.73 6.55
CA ALA A 160 -3.00 15.52 7.27
C ALA A 160 -3.54 14.82 8.54
N SER A 161 -3.06 13.62 8.89
CA SER A 161 -3.55 12.85 10.03
C SER A 161 -2.48 12.71 11.12
N GLU A 162 -2.79 13.12 12.35
CA GLU A 162 -1.86 13.01 13.49
C GLU A 162 -1.67 11.54 13.94
N ASP A 163 -2.59 10.65 13.56
CA ASP A 163 -2.57 9.21 13.86
C ASP A 163 -3.27 8.37 12.77
N GLY A 164 -3.38 7.05 12.96
CA GLY A 164 -4.10 6.15 12.05
C GLY A 164 -5.64 6.31 12.01
N HIS A 165 -6.23 7.16 12.85
CA HIS A 165 -7.67 7.37 12.96
C HIS A 165 -8.19 8.53 12.11
N GLY A 166 -7.36 9.55 11.82
CA GLY A 166 -7.80 10.71 11.05
C GLY A 166 -8.10 10.45 9.58
N GLY A 167 -7.61 9.34 9.02
CA GLY A 167 -7.88 8.92 7.63
C GLY A 167 -6.97 9.61 6.60
N LEU A 168 -6.95 9.07 5.37
CA LEU A 168 -6.23 9.67 4.25
C LEU A 168 -7.04 10.84 3.63
N LEU A 169 -8.35 10.87 3.90
CA LEU A 169 -9.33 11.69 3.20
C LEU A 169 -10.13 12.53 4.22
N ARG A 170 -9.62 13.73 4.53
CA ARG A 170 -10.32 14.80 5.25
C ARG A 170 -11.22 15.60 4.31
#